data_AF-A0A522DX68-F1
#
_entry.id   AF-A0A522DX68-F1
#
_cell.length_a   1.000
_cell.length_b   1.000
_cell.length_c   1.000
_cell.angle_alpha   90.00
_cell.angle_beta   90.00
_cell.angle_gamma   90.00
#
_symmetry.space_group_name_H-M   'P 1'
#
loop_
_entity.id
_entity.type
_entity.pdbx_description
1 polymer ?
#
loop_
_entity_poly.entity_id
_entity_poly.type
_entity_poly.pdbx_seq_one_letter_code
_entity_poly.pdbx_strand_id
1 'polypeptide(L)'
;MFMDPDVIPKSKLPIVAELVAAITTDGHIQVRTFNGKVKYGYIGFFSKDMEQLVWFRDSVKKLVDVEPKIRKWGQRKNGSSTGCIVCCSVLTKALLNYGAPYGSKVDKKFDFPTWIKNSDDRIVKRFLRVLFDCDGGINYDRQNKRWEIKFSMHKEKSVCEDCIEYLETIRQLLNRFGITSYRIHRYNKYIRPRDGRTIEGWRILIRDKRSIVNYSKSISFNIKDKKVKLTKAVKWARS
;
A
#
# COMPACT_ATOMS: atom_id res chain seq x y z
N MET A 1 -20.65 18.13 7.92
CA MET A 1 -19.72 19.24 7.61
C MET A 1 -18.77 18.77 6.52
N PHE A 2 -18.93 19.26 5.29
CA PHE A 2 -18.08 18.84 4.17
C PHE A 2 -16.70 19.52 4.33
N MET A 3 -15.65 18.73 4.50
CA MET A 3 -14.28 19.26 4.51
C MET A 3 -13.95 19.85 3.14
N ASP A 4 -13.28 21.00 3.14
CA ASP A 4 -12.64 21.51 1.94
C ASP A 4 -11.66 20.44 1.42
N PRO A 5 -11.80 19.97 0.16
CA PRO A 5 -10.90 18.97 -0.41
C PRO A 5 -9.44 19.43 -0.42
N ASP A 6 -9.17 20.73 -0.31
CA ASP A 6 -7.84 21.32 -0.39
C ASP A 6 -7.21 21.57 1.01
N VAL A 7 -7.95 21.36 2.12
CA VAL A 7 -7.40 21.54 3.48
C VAL A 7 -7.88 20.43 4.45
N ILE A 8 -7.15 19.32 4.50
CA ILE A 8 -7.28 18.34 5.59
C ILE A 8 -6.51 18.83 6.82
N PRO A 9 -7.11 18.87 8.03
CA PRO A 9 -6.40 19.26 9.24
C PRO A 9 -5.13 18.44 9.45
N LYS A 10 -4.02 19.09 9.86
CA LYS A 10 -2.73 18.42 10.10
C LYS A 10 -2.86 17.19 11.03
N SER A 11 -3.75 17.25 12.01
CA SER A 11 -4.05 16.15 12.94
C SER A 11 -4.59 14.88 12.26
N LYS A 12 -5.20 15.01 11.07
CA LYS A 12 -5.74 13.90 10.28
C LYS A 12 -4.80 13.40 9.18
N LEU A 13 -3.70 14.09 8.87
CA LEU A 13 -2.69 13.64 7.89
C LEU A 13 -2.16 12.22 8.14
N PRO A 14 -1.97 11.76 9.39
CA PRO A 14 -1.64 10.37 9.66
C PRO A 14 -2.66 9.35 9.10
N ILE A 15 -3.96 9.68 9.09
CA ILE A 15 -5.01 8.83 8.50
C ILE A 15 -4.97 8.93 6.97
N VAL A 16 -4.75 10.13 6.43
CA VAL A 16 -4.61 10.34 4.99
C VAL A 16 -3.47 9.49 4.43
N ALA A 17 -2.30 9.49 5.09
CA ALA A 17 -1.15 8.70 4.67
C ALA A 17 -1.48 7.21 4.62
N GLU A 18 -2.18 6.69 5.62
CA GLU A 18 -2.64 5.30 5.62
C GLU A 18 -3.60 5.00 4.47
N LEU A 19 -4.57 5.87 4.19
CA LEU A 19 -5.51 5.69 3.07
C LEU A 19 -4.79 5.78 1.72
N VAL A 20 -3.84 6.68 1.55
CA VAL A 20 -3.01 6.76 0.34
C VAL A 20 -2.22 5.45 0.15
N ALA A 21 -1.60 4.91 1.20
CA ALA A 21 -0.91 3.61 1.13
C ALA A 21 -1.85 2.45 0.77
N ALA A 22 -3.04 2.41 1.37
CA ALA A 22 -4.06 1.41 1.07
C ALA A 22 -4.53 1.52 -0.40
N ILE A 23 -4.70 2.75 -0.91
CA ILE A 23 -5.06 2.99 -2.31
C ILE A 23 -3.93 2.64 -3.24
N THR A 24 -2.67 2.90 -2.90
CA THR A 24 -1.52 2.53 -3.73
C THR A 24 -1.41 1.02 -3.92
N THR A 25 -1.80 0.23 -2.92
CA THR A 25 -1.69 -1.24 -2.91
C THR A 25 -2.96 -1.91 -3.42
N ASP A 26 -3.86 -2.34 -2.52
CA ASP A 26 -5.06 -3.11 -2.86
C ASP A 26 -6.29 -2.23 -3.18
N GLY A 27 -6.17 -0.91 -3.05
CA GLY A 27 -7.27 0.00 -3.35
C GLY A 27 -7.37 0.43 -4.82
N HIS A 28 -8.44 1.16 -5.14
CA HIS A 28 -8.73 1.66 -6.47
C HIS A 28 -9.46 2.98 -6.35
N ILE A 29 -9.00 3.98 -7.09
CA ILE A 29 -9.77 5.19 -7.37
C ILE A 29 -10.26 5.12 -8.81
N GLN A 30 -11.58 5.28 -8.99
CA GLN A 30 -12.19 5.44 -10.29
C GLN A 30 -12.29 6.92 -10.65
N VAL A 31 -11.60 7.32 -11.72
CA VAL A 31 -11.77 8.61 -12.39
C VAL A 31 -12.23 8.33 -13.82
N ARG A 32 -13.23 9.07 -14.29
CA ARG A 32 -13.77 8.95 -15.65
C ARG A 32 -13.87 10.33 -16.28
N THR A 33 -13.70 10.39 -17.60
CA THR A 33 -14.03 11.59 -18.37
C THR A 33 -15.36 11.35 -19.07
N PHE A 34 -16.31 12.26 -18.91
CA PHE A 34 -17.62 12.21 -19.56
C PHE A 34 -17.93 13.58 -20.16
N ASN A 35 -18.13 13.63 -21.48
CA ASN A 35 -18.33 14.87 -22.26
C ASN A 35 -17.26 15.94 -21.95
N GLY A 36 -15.98 15.55 -21.99
CA GLY A 36 -14.85 16.43 -21.69
C GLY A 36 -14.68 16.83 -20.21
N LYS A 37 -15.60 16.43 -19.32
CA LYS A 37 -15.54 16.76 -17.88
C LYS A 37 -15.03 15.58 -17.05
N VAL A 38 -14.10 15.85 -16.14
CA VAL A 38 -13.60 14.86 -15.18
C VAL A 38 -14.67 14.58 -14.12
N LYS A 39 -14.99 13.31 -13.92
CA LYS A 39 -15.88 12.79 -12.88
C LYS A 39 -15.10 11.87 -11.94
N TYR A 40 -15.15 12.21 -10.66
CA TYR A 40 -14.62 11.38 -9.58
C TYR A 40 -15.69 10.36 -9.17
N GLY A 41 -15.42 9.08 -9.43
CA GLY A 41 -16.35 7.98 -9.21
C GLY A 41 -16.34 7.54 -7.75
N TYR A 42 -15.71 6.39 -7.48
CA TYR A 42 -15.65 5.79 -6.16
C TYR A 42 -14.23 5.41 -5.77
N ILE A 43 -14.02 5.26 -4.46
CA ILE A 43 -12.84 4.62 -3.87
C ILE A 43 -13.25 3.21 -3.45
N GLY A 44 -12.49 2.21 -3.89
CA GLY A 44 -12.65 0.82 -3.46
C GLY A 44 -11.39 0.34 -2.76
N PHE A 45 -11.53 -0.42 -1.69
CA PHE A 45 -10.43 -1.16 -1.06
C PHE A 45 -10.84 -2.62 -0.91
N PHE A 46 -10.02 -3.54 -1.41
CA PHE A 46 -10.38 -4.95 -1.53
C PHE A 46 -9.45 -5.80 -0.67
N SER A 47 -10.02 -6.74 0.09
CA SER A 47 -9.24 -7.65 0.91
C SER A 47 -10.02 -8.91 1.20
N LYS A 48 -9.29 -9.99 1.46
CA LYS A 48 -9.83 -11.23 2.04
C LYS A 48 -9.93 -11.14 3.56
N ASP A 49 -9.23 -10.20 4.17
CA ASP A 49 -9.23 -9.96 5.60
C ASP A 49 -10.32 -8.94 5.96
N MET A 50 -11.34 -9.39 6.69
CA MET A 50 -12.44 -8.54 7.13
C MET A 50 -11.98 -7.45 8.10
N GLU A 51 -10.93 -7.68 8.90
CA GLU A 51 -10.39 -6.66 9.82
C GLU A 51 -9.80 -5.49 9.03
N GLN A 52 -9.13 -5.75 7.90
CA GLN A 52 -8.63 -4.68 7.02
C GLN A 52 -9.77 -3.86 6.41
N LEU A 53 -10.86 -4.52 5.98
CA LEU A 53 -12.01 -3.82 5.41
C LEU A 53 -12.72 -2.93 6.43
N VAL A 54 -12.88 -3.43 7.66
CA VAL A 54 -13.43 -2.66 8.80
C VAL A 54 -12.51 -1.51 9.16
N TRP A 55 -11.20 -1.74 9.26
CA TRP A 55 -10.22 -0.68 9.49
C TRP A 55 -10.29 0.43 8.43
N PHE A 56 -10.37 0.07 7.15
CA PHE A 56 -10.47 1.04 6.06
C PHE A 56 -11.77 1.85 6.16
N ARG A 57 -12.89 1.17 6.41
CA ARG A 57 -14.21 1.80 6.64
C ARG A 57 -14.15 2.83 7.76
N ASP A 58 -13.65 2.42 8.92
CA ASP A 58 -13.59 3.25 10.12
C ASP A 58 -12.60 4.41 9.95
N SER A 59 -11.52 4.22 9.18
CA SER A 59 -10.56 5.28 8.86
C SER A 59 -11.17 6.37 7.97
N VAL A 60 -11.97 5.97 6.97
CA VAL A 60 -12.73 6.90 6.14
C VAL A 60 -13.77 7.66 6.96
N LYS A 61 -14.52 6.97 7.82
CA LYS A 61 -15.49 7.59 8.72
C LYS A 61 -14.85 8.62 9.65
N LYS A 62 -13.70 8.29 10.26
CA LYS A 62 -12.93 9.25 11.07
C LYS A 62 -12.43 10.47 10.27
N LEU A 63 -12.12 10.26 8.99
CA LEU A 63 -11.59 11.33 8.14
C LEU A 63 -12.68 12.32 7.72
N VAL A 64 -13.80 11.84 7.16
CA VAL A 64 -14.82 12.69 6.51
C VAL A 64 -16.27 12.42 6.93
N ASP A 65 -16.50 11.61 7.98
CA ASP A 65 -17.84 11.25 8.48
C ASP A 65 -18.79 10.68 7.41
N VAL A 66 -18.21 10.01 6.42
CA VAL A 66 -18.93 9.20 5.42
C VAL A 66 -18.86 7.76 5.88
N GLU A 67 -19.96 7.01 5.72
CA GLU A 67 -20.02 5.58 6.02
C GLU A 67 -19.81 4.75 4.74
N PRO A 68 -18.65 4.12 4.54
CA PRO A 68 -18.41 3.22 3.41
C PRO A 68 -19.23 1.93 3.52
N LYS A 69 -19.54 1.33 2.37
CA LYS A 69 -20.27 0.06 2.31
C LYS A 69 -19.32 -1.09 2.02
N ILE A 70 -19.24 -2.05 2.95
CA ILE A 70 -18.57 -3.33 2.69
C ILE A 70 -19.53 -4.21 1.88
N ARG A 71 -19.06 -4.71 0.73
CA ARG A 71 -19.85 -5.53 -0.19
C ARG A 71 -19.04 -6.74 -0.63
N LYS A 72 -19.73 -7.88 -0.75
CA LYS A 72 -19.23 -9.06 -1.47
C LYS A 72 -19.69 -8.93 -2.92
N TRP A 73 -18.76 -8.95 -3.87
CA TRP A 73 -19.11 -9.24 -5.26
C TRP A 73 -19.18 -10.75 -5.43
N GLY A 74 -20.23 -11.21 -6.10
CA GLY A 74 -20.50 -12.63 -6.35
C GLY A 74 -19.31 -13.37 -6.99
N GLN A 75 -19.40 -14.70 -7.05
CA GLN A 75 -18.34 -15.55 -7.61
C GLN A 75 -17.95 -15.08 -9.02
N ARG A 76 -16.74 -14.55 -9.16
CA ARG A 76 -16.11 -14.34 -10.47
C ARG A 76 -15.30 -15.59 -10.82
N LYS A 77 -14.93 -15.76 -12.10
CA LYS A 77 -13.99 -16.81 -12.55
C LYS A 77 -12.68 -16.86 -11.72
N ASN A 78 -12.30 -15.77 -11.07
CA ASN A 78 -11.08 -15.65 -10.25
C ASN A 78 -11.37 -15.59 -8.72
N GLY A 79 -12.57 -16.01 -8.29
CA GLY A 79 -13.02 -16.01 -6.90
C GLY A 79 -14.00 -14.87 -6.54
N SER A 80 -14.62 -14.97 -5.36
CA SER A 80 -15.40 -13.87 -4.76
C SER A 80 -14.44 -12.79 -4.24
N SER A 81 -14.75 -11.53 -4.48
CA SER A 81 -14.01 -10.39 -3.91
C SER A 81 -14.90 -9.68 -2.90
N THR A 82 -14.35 -9.39 -1.72
CA THR A 82 -14.99 -8.51 -0.74
C THR A 82 -14.23 -7.20 -0.73
N GLY A 83 -14.95 -6.10 -0.62
CA GLY A 83 -14.33 -4.78 -0.60
C GLY A 83 -15.21 -3.73 0.02
N CYS A 84 -14.56 -2.65 0.45
CA CYS A 84 -15.15 -1.49 1.08
C CYS A 84 -15.24 -0.37 0.03
N ILE A 85 -16.46 0.10 -0.25
CA ILE A 85 -16.72 1.12 -1.27
C ILE A 85 -17.12 2.44 -0.63
N VAL A 86 -16.45 3.50 -1.06
CA VAL A 86 -16.74 4.89 -0.70
C VAL A 86 -17.19 5.65 -1.95
N CYS A 87 -18.43 6.15 -1.94
CA CYS A 87 -18.95 7.04 -2.97
C CYS A 87 -18.92 8.48 -2.46
N CYS A 88 -17.74 9.11 -2.47
CA CYS A 88 -17.57 10.50 -2.04
C CYS A 88 -16.57 11.19 -2.97
N SER A 89 -17.08 12.05 -3.86
CA SER A 89 -16.26 12.77 -4.86
C SER A 89 -15.27 13.72 -4.22
N VAL A 90 -15.66 14.40 -3.13
CA VAL A 90 -14.81 15.31 -2.35
C VAL A 90 -13.61 14.56 -1.78
N LEU A 91 -13.84 13.44 -1.10
CA LEU A 91 -12.75 12.60 -0.58
C LEU A 91 -11.88 12.04 -1.71
N THR A 92 -12.50 11.65 -2.82
CA THR A 92 -11.77 11.13 -3.99
C THR A 92 -10.81 12.18 -4.55
N LYS A 93 -11.30 13.42 -4.74
CA LYS A 93 -10.46 14.55 -5.19
C LYS A 93 -9.35 14.83 -4.18
N ALA A 94 -9.67 14.88 -2.89
CA ALA A 94 -8.69 15.11 -1.84
C ALA A 94 -7.57 14.06 -1.87
N LEU A 95 -7.89 12.75 -1.89
CA LEU A 95 -6.87 11.70 -1.90
C LEU A 95 -5.98 11.75 -3.16
N LEU A 96 -6.53 12.14 -4.31
CA LEU A 96 -5.74 12.38 -5.51
C LEU A 96 -4.76 13.56 -5.32
N ASN A 97 -5.23 14.67 -4.72
CA ASN A 97 -4.37 15.81 -4.38
C ASN A 97 -3.27 15.43 -3.38
N TYR A 98 -3.54 14.47 -2.48
CA TYR A 98 -2.53 13.89 -1.58
C TYR A 98 -1.66 12.80 -2.23
N GLY A 99 -1.75 12.59 -3.54
CA GLY A 99 -0.86 11.72 -4.30
C GLY A 99 -1.28 10.26 -4.36
N ALA A 100 -2.54 9.93 -4.05
CA ALA A 100 -3.05 8.58 -4.29
C ALA A 100 -3.14 8.29 -5.80
N PRO A 101 -2.67 7.13 -6.29
CA PRO A 101 -2.79 6.79 -7.70
C PRO A 101 -4.23 6.37 -8.07
N TYR A 102 -4.58 6.48 -9.35
CA TYR A 102 -5.89 6.06 -9.88
C TYR A 102 -5.78 5.19 -11.14
N GLY A 103 -6.82 4.39 -11.39
CA GLY A 103 -6.86 3.49 -12.54
C GLY A 103 -5.89 2.31 -12.42
N SER A 104 -5.37 1.84 -13.56
CA SER A 104 -4.44 0.70 -13.60
C SER A 104 -3.03 1.12 -13.19
N LYS A 105 -2.70 0.89 -11.93
CA LYS A 105 -1.38 1.18 -11.34
C LYS A 105 -0.24 0.38 -11.96
N VAL A 106 -0.56 -0.78 -12.52
CA VAL A 106 0.42 -1.62 -13.24
C VAL A 106 0.86 -0.95 -14.54
N ASP A 107 -0.06 -0.26 -15.22
CA ASP A 107 0.18 0.30 -16.56
C ASP A 107 0.56 1.79 -16.54
N LYS A 108 0.56 2.43 -15.36
CA LYS A 108 0.75 3.87 -15.22
C LYS A 108 1.91 4.19 -14.28
N LYS A 109 2.64 5.25 -14.62
CA LYS A 109 3.58 5.91 -13.71
C LYS A 109 2.82 6.57 -12.56
N PHE A 110 3.40 6.57 -11.37
CA PHE A 110 2.95 7.38 -10.25
C PHE A 110 4.08 7.55 -9.24
N ASP A 111 4.24 8.80 -8.79
CA ASP A 111 5.32 9.15 -7.88
C ASP A 111 5.00 8.81 -6.43
N PHE A 112 6.06 8.72 -5.62
CA PHE A 112 5.90 8.68 -4.18
C PHE A 112 5.47 10.07 -3.66
N PRO A 113 4.41 10.19 -2.83
CA PRO A 113 3.95 11.49 -2.35
C PRO A 113 5.04 12.24 -1.55
N THR A 114 5.49 13.39 -2.07
CA THR A 114 6.60 14.17 -1.49
C THR A 114 6.31 14.64 -0.07
N TRP A 115 5.07 15.01 0.23
CA TRP A 115 4.65 15.40 1.57
C TRP A 115 4.81 14.27 2.59
N ILE A 116 4.64 13.00 2.19
CA ILE A 116 4.88 11.85 3.07
C ILE A 116 6.37 11.66 3.26
N LYS A 117 7.17 11.74 2.18
CA LYS A 117 8.63 11.63 2.24
C LYS A 117 9.23 12.61 3.25
N ASN A 118 8.72 13.84 3.27
CA ASN A 118 9.21 14.94 4.09
C ASN A 118 8.46 15.10 5.43
N SER A 119 7.50 14.21 5.73
CA SER A 119 6.75 14.25 6.99
C SER A 119 7.53 13.70 8.18
N ASP A 120 6.99 13.94 9.37
CA ASP A 120 7.51 13.39 10.61
C ASP A 120 7.40 11.84 10.65
N ASP A 121 8.19 11.23 11.53
CA ASP A 121 8.30 9.78 11.66
C ASP A 121 6.96 9.08 11.92
N ARG A 122 6.01 9.73 12.60
CA ARG A 122 4.70 9.12 12.90
C ARG A 122 3.91 8.90 11.62
N ILE A 123 3.89 9.87 10.71
CA ILE A 123 3.19 9.77 9.43
C ILE A 123 3.85 8.71 8.54
N VAL A 124 5.18 8.75 8.42
CA VAL A 124 5.94 7.77 7.61
C VAL A 124 5.75 6.35 8.13
N LYS A 125 5.84 6.12 9.44
CA LYS A 125 5.61 4.79 10.04
C LYS A 125 4.23 4.24 9.70
N ARG A 126 3.20 5.07 9.79
CA ARG A 126 1.81 4.68 9.49
C ARG A 126 1.63 4.34 8.00
N PHE A 127 2.19 5.16 7.11
CA PHE A 127 2.21 4.89 5.68
C PHE A 127 2.86 3.53 5.36
N LEU A 128 4.11 3.35 5.81
CA LEU A 128 4.88 2.12 5.55
C LEU A 128 4.18 0.90 6.13
N ARG A 129 3.62 0.99 7.34
CA ARG A 129 2.90 -0.12 7.96
C ARG A 129 1.74 -0.61 7.10
N VAL A 130 0.89 0.29 6.61
CA VAL A 130 -0.23 -0.09 5.73
C VAL A 130 0.27 -0.64 4.40
N LEU A 131 1.31 -0.03 3.83
CA LEU A 131 1.91 -0.49 2.58
C LEU A 131 2.38 -1.95 2.69
N PHE A 132 3.04 -2.31 3.80
CA PHE A 132 3.50 -3.67 4.07
C PHE A 132 2.37 -4.61 4.55
N ASP A 133 1.32 -4.09 5.19
CA ASP A 133 0.13 -4.88 5.55
C ASP A 133 -0.64 -5.35 4.31
N CYS A 134 -0.67 -4.56 3.24
CA CYS A 134 -1.33 -4.92 1.99
C CYS A 134 -0.39 -5.77 1.10
N ASP A 135 0.63 -5.15 0.50
CA ASP A 135 1.51 -5.79 -0.50
C ASP A 135 2.82 -6.34 0.06
N GLY A 136 3.08 -6.12 1.36
CA GLY A 136 4.24 -6.70 2.03
C GLY A 136 4.04 -8.16 2.43
N GLY A 137 5.13 -8.82 2.79
CA GLY A 137 5.11 -10.20 3.27
C GLY A 137 6.24 -10.49 4.22
N ILE A 138 6.09 -11.58 4.97
CA ILE A 138 7.14 -12.13 5.82
C ILE A 138 7.15 -13.65 5.68
N ASN A 139 8.33 -14.21 5.40
CA ASN A 139 8.52 -15.64 5.24
C ASN A 139 9.85 -16.11 5.82
N TYR A 140 9.89 -17.38 6.21
CA TYR A 140 11.14 -18.06 6.51
C TYR A 140 11.68 -18.67 5.22
N ASP A 141 12.84 -18.19 4.79
CA ASP A 141 13.62 -18.81 3.73
C ASP A 141 14.29 -20.08 4.29
N ARG A 142 13.76 -21.23 3.88
CA ARG A 142 14.24 -22.55 4.33
C ARG A 142 15.64 -22.87 3.81
N GLN A 143 15.98 -22.40 2.61
CA GLN A 143 17.27 -22.68 1.97
C GLN A 143 18.38 -21.94 2.71
N ASN A 144 18.17 -20.64 2.99
CA ASN A 144 19.15 -19.81 3.69
C ASN A 144 18.95 -19.76 5.21
N LYS A 145 18.01 -20.57 5.74
CA LYS A 145 17.67 -20.68 7.18
C LYS A 145 17.50 -19.31 7.87
N ARG A 146 16.77 -18.39 7.24
CA ARG A 146 16.58 -17.01 7.73
C ARG A 146 15.18 -16.48 7.50
N TRP A 147 14.80 -15.48 8.27
CA TRP A 147 13.56 -14.73 8.03
C TRP A 147 13.79 -13.58 7.05
N GLU A 148 12.78 -13.32 6.22
CA GLU A 148 12.81 -12.22 5.26
C GLU A 148 11.47 -11.48 5.28
N ILE A 149 11.54 -10.15 5.42
CA ILE A 149 10.40 -9.26 5.17
C ILE A 149 10.56 -8.71 3.75
N LYS A 150 9.48 -8.70 2.97
CA LYS A 150 9.50 -8.29 1.57
C LYS A 150 8.41 -7.28 1.27
N PHE A 151 8.67 -6.41 0.32
CA PHE A 151 7.68 -5.58 -0.34
C PHE A 151 7.91 -5.67 -1.84
N SER A 152 6.85 -5.91 -2.60
CA SER A 152 6.94 -6.20 -4.03
C SER A 152 5.91 -5.37 -4.80
N MET A 153 6.29 -4.94 -6.00
CA MET A 153 5.40 -4.23 -6.93
C MET A 153 5.50 -4.85 -8.31
N HIS A 154 4.40 -4.80 -9.06
CA HIS A 154 4.34 -5.24 -10.45
C HIS A 154 4.02 -4.05 -11.35
N LYS A 155 4.77 -3.91 -12.43
CA LYS A 155 4.60 -2.86 -13.41
C LYS A 155 4.74 -3.42 -14.82
N GLU A 156 4.06 -2.81 -15.76
CA GLU A 156 4.29 -3.02 -17.18
C GLU A 156 5.71 -2.53 -17.53
N LYS A 157 6.38 -3.24 -18.44
CA LYS A 157 7.81 -3.06 -18.73
C LYS A 157 8.20 -1.60 -19.04
N SER A 158 7.36 -0.84 -19.75
CA SER A 158 7.64 0.56 -20.13
C SER A 158 7.62 1.53 -18.95
N VAL A 159 7.14 1.11 -17.78
CA VAL A 159 7.04 1.92 -16.56
C VAL A 159 7.78 1.29 -15.38
N CYS A 160 8.76 0.41 -15.63
CA CYS A 160 9.56 -0.23 -14.58
C CYS A 160 10.52 0.73 -13.86
N GLU A 161 11.04 1.76 -14.53
CA GLU A 161 11.95 2.75 -13.91
C GLU A 161 11.25 3.48 -12.75
N ASP A 162 10.01 3.93 -12.98
CA ASP A 162 9.11 4.50 -11.96
C ASP A 162 8.90 3.54 -10.76
N CYS A 163 8.79 2.24 -11.02
CA CYS A 163 8.73 1.22 -9.96
C CYS A 163 9.99 1.23 -9.08
N ILE A 164 11.16 1.29 -9.72
CA ILE A 164 12.46 1.23 -9.05
C ILE A 164 12.66 2.49 -8.22
N GLU A 165 12.32 3.67 -8.75
CA GLU A 165 12.37 4.94 -8.02
C GLU A 165 11.44 4.95 -6.79
N TYR A 166 10.22 4.41 -6.96
CA TYR A 166 9.28 4.27 -5.85
C TYR A 166 9.83 3.33 -4.76
N LEU A 167 10.39 2.17 -5.16
CA LEU A 167 11.02 1.22 -4.25
C LEU A 167 12.25 1.82 -3.55
N GLU A 168 13.05 2.63 -4.25
CA GLU A 168 14.20 3.30 -3.66
C GLU A 168 13.78 4.34 -2.63
N THR A 169 12.68 5.06 -2.87
CA THR A 169 12.10 5.95 -1.88
C THR A 169 11.67 5.19 -0.62
N ILE A 170 11.04 4.01 -0.76
CA ILE A 170 10.72 3.16 0.40
C ILE A 170 12.00 2.76 1.15
N ARG A 171 13.07 2.38 0.44
CA ARG A 171 14.35 2.01 1.08
C ARG A 171 14.93 3.15 1.91
N GLN A 172 14.92 4.37 1.36
CA GLN A 172 15.35 5.58 2.06
C GLN A 172 14.50 5.84 3.31
N LEU A 173 13.18 5.67 3.22
CA LEU A 173 12.29 5.84 4.36
C LEU A 173 12.47 4.76 5.43
N LEU A 174 12.76 3.51 5.06
CA LEU A 174 13.11 2.45 5.99
C LEU A 174 14.41 2.76 6.75
N ASN A 175 15.40 3.34 6.07
CA ASN A 175 16.68 3.72 6.68
C ASN A 175 16.51 4.74 7.82
N ARG A 176 15.50 5.63 7.75
CA ARG A 176 15.16 6.57 8.86
C ARG A 176 14.92 5.85 10.19
N PHE A 177 14.50 4.58 10.13
CA PHE A 177 14.20 3.76 11.31
C PHE A 177 15.29 2.72 11.60
N GLY A 178 16.47 2.87 10.99
CA GLY A 178 17.56 1.91 11.11
C GLY A 178 17.24 0.55 10.49
N ILE A 179 16.39 0.51 9.45
CA ILE A 179 15.99 -0.71 8.75
C ILE A 179 16.64 -0.69 7.38
N THR A 180 17.72 -1.44 7.24
CA THR A 180 18.41 -1.64 5.97
C THR A 180 17.68 -2.72 5.17
N SER A 181 17.60 -2.52 3.85
CA SER A 181 17.09 -3.54 2.94
C SER A 181 18.12 -3.87 1.86
N TYR A 182 18.03 -5.08 1.33
CA TYR A 182 18.82 -5.56 0.20
C TYR A 182 18.45 -4.84 -1.09
N ARG A 183 19.40 -4.76 -2.04
CA ARG A 183 19.22 -4.09 -3.34
C ARG A 183 17.92 -4.52 -4.03
N ILE A 184 17.29 -3.54 -4.70
CA ILE A 184 16.13 -3.78 -5.55
C ILE A 184 16.51 -4.80 -6.62
N HIS A 185 15.68 -5.80 -6.83
CA HIS A 185 15.89 -6.78 -7.89
C HIS A 185 14.56 -7.26 -8.47
N ARG A 186 14.62 -7.63 -9.75
CA ARG A 186 13.51 -8.29 -10.44
C ARG A 186 13.41 -9.73 -9.94
N TYR A 187 12.21 -10.16 -9.59
CA TYR A 187 11.95 -11.52 -9.10
C TYR A 187 10.93 -12.28 -9.95
N ASN A 188 10.23 -11.58 -10.84
CA ASN A 188 9.20 -12.16 -11.69
C ASN A 188 9.12 -11.42 -13.04
N LYS A 189 8.74 -12.15 -14.09
CA LYS A 189 8.43 -11.61 -15.42
C LYS A 189 7.42 -12.53 -16.09
N TYR A 190 6.31 -11.98 -16.59
CA TYR A 190 5.29 -12.76 -17.30
C TYR A 190 4.56 -11.91 -18.35
N ILE A 191 3.93 -12.58 -19.30
CA ILE A 191 3.04 -11.95 -20.30
C ILE A 191 1.62 -11.96 -19.76
N ARG A 192 0.98 -10.78 -19.66
CA ARG A 192 -0.39 -10.66 -19.18
C ARG A 192 -1.37 -11.21 -20.22
N PRO A 193 -2.13 -12.28 -19.93
CA PRO A 193 -2.93 -12.97 -20.96
C PRO A 193 -3.98 -12.10 -21.64
N ARG A 194 -4.53 -11.12 -20.93
CA ARG A 194 -5.63 -10.27 -21.42
C ARG A 194 -5.23 -9.36 -22.58
N ASP A 195 -3.98 -8.90 -22.62
CA ASP A 195 -3.54 -7.85 -23.56
C ASP A 195 -2.10 -8.03 -24.08
N GLY A 196 -1.45 -9.16 -23.78
CA GLY A 196 -0.13 -9.49 -24.31
C GLY A 196 1.02 -8.65 -23.75
N ARG A 197 0.78 -7.74 -22.79
CA ARG A 197 1.83 -6.87 -22.26
C ARG A 197 2.76 -7.60 -21.31
N THR A 198 4.04 -7.22 -21.32
CA THR A 198 5.04 -7.78 -20.40
C THR A 198 4.95 -7.09 -19.05
N ILE A 199 4.74 -7.85 -17.99
CA ILE A 199 4.73 -7.38 -16.60
C ILE A 199 5.99 -7.88 -15.89
N GLU A 200 6.66 -6.99 -15.18
CA GLU A 200 7.81 -7.31 -14.35
C GLU A 200 7.50 -7.06 -12.87
N GLY A 201 7.92 -7.99 -12.03
CA GLY A 201 7.84 -7.90 -10.57
C GLY A 201 9.18 -7.49 -9.99
N TRP A 202 9.19 -6.40 -9.23
CA TRP A 202 10.36 -5.85 -8.54
C TRP A 202 10.13 -5.86 -7.03
N ARG A 203 11.19 -6.05 -6.24
CA ARG A 203 11.06 -6.12 -4.78
C ARG A 203 12.28 -5.63 -4.01
N ILE A 204 12.02 -5.30 -2.76
CA ILE A 204 13.02 -5.11 -1.71
C ILE A 204 12.86 -6.20 -0.64
N LEU A 205 13.97 -6.53 0.03
CA LEU A 205 14.02 -7.55 1.08
C LEU A 205 14.75 -7.02 2.31
N ILE A 206 14.22 -7.24 3.50
CA ILE A 206 14.87 -6.98 4.78
C ILE A 206 15.22 -8.35 5.37
N ARG A 207 16.52 -8.59 5.58
CA ARG A 207 17.07 -9.93 5.89
C ARG A 207 17.99 -9.94 7.10
N ASP A 208 18.65 -8.82 7.38
CA ASP A 208 19.57 -8.76 8.51
C ASP A 208 18.78 -8.70 9.83
N LYS A 209 19.37 -9.31 10.85
CA LYS A 209 18.75 -9.50 12.16
C LYS A 209 18.40 -8.15 12.81
N ARG A 210 19.28 -7.15 12.72
CA ARG A 210 19.08 -5.82 13.31
C ARG A 210 17.87 -5.12 12.69
N SER A 211 17.78 -5.11 11.37
CA SER A 211 16.66 -4.51 10.65
C SER A 211 15.33 -5.22 10.90
N ILE A 212 15.31 -6.54 11.09
CA ILE A 212 14.10 -7.27 11.47
C ILE A 212 13.61 -6.83 12.87
N VAL A 213 14.53 -6.70 13.83
CA VAL A 213 14.19 -6.20 15.17
C VAL A 213 13.70 -4.75 15.09
N ASN A 214 14.37 -3.89 14.33
CA ASN A 214 13.99 -2.49 14.16
C ASN A 214 12.64 -2.35 13.44
N TYR A 215 12.38 -3.18 12.43
CA TYR A 215 11.08 -3.24 11.76
C TYR A 215 9.96 -3.55 12.75
N SER A 216 10.16 -4.53 13.63
CA SER A 216 9.18 -4.89 14.66
C SER A 216 8.91 -3.77 15.67
N LYS A 217 9.89 -2.91 15.96
CA LYS A 217 9.74 -1.80 16.90
C LYS A 217 9.10 -0.57 16.26
N SER A 218 9.47 -0.27 15.02
CA SER A 218 9.16 1.01 14.38
C SER A 218 7.94 0.97 13.45
N ILE A 219 7.76 -0.12 12.69
CA ILE A 219 6.74 -0.23 11.63
C ILE A 219 5.74 -1.33 11.99
N SER A 220 6.23 -2.56 12.16
CA SER A 220 5.44 -3.76 12.44
C SER A 220 4.36 -4.04 11.38
N PHE A 221 3.52 -5.02 11.64
CA PHE A 221 2.30 -5.31 10.87
C PHE A 221 1.08 -5.05 11.75
N ASN A 222 -0.07 -4.75 11.18
CA ASN A 222 -1.34 -4.86 11.88
C ASN A 222 -1.95 -6.26 11.74
N ILE A 223 -1.68 -6.94 10.63
CA ILE A 223 -2.27 -8.25 10.29
C ILE A 223 -1.76 -9.34 11.23
N LYS A 224 -2.69 -10.04 11.89
CA LYS A 224 -2.42 -11.02 12.93
C LYS A 224 -1.41 -12.09 12.49
N ASP A 225 -1.63 -12.71 11.34
CA ASP A 225 -0.73 -13.74 10.81
C ASP A 225 0.67 -13.21 10.52
N LYS A 226 0.78 -11.99 10.00
CA LYS A 226 2.07 -11.33 9.76
C LYS A 226 2.76 -10.97 11.07
N LYS A 227 2.02 -10.51 12.10
CA LYS A 227 2.54 -10.26 13.46
C LYS A 227 3.10 -11.53 14.12
N VAL A 228 2.38 -12.65 14.02
CA VAL A 228 2.84 -13.93 14.57
C VAL A 228 4.15 -14.36 13.93
N LYS A 229 4.25 -14.28 12.59
CA LYS A 229 5.49 -14.56 11.86
C LYS A 229 6.62 -13.59 12.24
N LEU A 230 6.31 -12.31 12.40
CA LEU A 230 7.29 -11.29 12.82
C LEU A 230 7.83 -11.57 14.22
N THR A 231 6.98 -12.03 15.14
CA THR A 231 7.41 -12.44 16.48
C THR A 231 8.41 -13.59 16.42
N LYS A 232 8.15 -14.60 15.58
CA LYS A 232 9.09 -15.71 15.33
C LYS A 232 10.41 -15.20 14.72
N ALA A 233 10.32 -14.29 13.76
CA ALA A 233 11.49 -13.67 13.14
C ALA A 233 12.34 -12.88 14.12
N VAL A 234 11.73 -12.13 15.05
CA VAL A 234 12.44 -11.39 16.10
C VAL A 234 13.15 -12.33 17.08
N LYS A 235 12.52 -13.46 17.45
CA LYS A 235 13.18 -14.47 18.29
C LYS A 235 14.43 -15.02 17.60
N TRP A 236 14.31 -15.42 16.33
CA TRP A 236 15.45 -15.86 15.51
C TRP A 236 16.52 -14.77 15.32
N ALA A 237 16.13 -13.50 15.24
CA ALA A 237 17.06 -12.40 15.09
C ALA A 237 17.84 -12.07 16.37
N ARG A 238 17.39 -12.56 17.53
CA ARG A 238 18.03 -12.36 18.84
C ARG A 238 18.89 -13.55 19.30
N SER A 239 18.64 -14.75 18.76
CA SER A 239 19.55 -15.90 18.87
C SER A 239 20.76 -15.70 17.99
#